data_AF-M5P9U6-F1
#
_entry.id   AF-M5P9U6-F1
#
_cell.length_a   1.000
_cell.length_b   1.000
_cell.length_c   1.000
_cell.angle_alpha   90.00
_cell.angle_beta   90.00
_cell.angle_gamma   90.00
#
_symmetry.space_group_name_H-M   'P 1'
#
loop_
_entity.id
_entity.type
_entity.pdbx_description
1 polymer ?
#
loop_
_entity_poly.entity_id
_entity_poly.type
_entity_poly.pdbx_seq_one_letter_code
_entity_poly.pdbx_strand_id
1 'polypeptide(L)'
;MALSNEDVQRLNLISPAANDLKLGEIIQSLLEASGGPVEIPDGSITTEKLADNSVLNRNIGDGSVQNRNIGTGSVQENNLGAKSVTMTKLGDDVKSALDGKLTATKAATQANSTAADVDGLKADFNALLAKLKTAGLMS
;
A
#
# COMPACT_ATOMS: atom_id res chain seq x y z
N MET A 1 4.13 -14.31 -39.36
CA MET A 1 4.00 -13.57 -40.63
C MET A 1 3.27 -14.50 -41.59
N ALA A 2 2.08 -14.13 -42.05
CA ALA A 2 1.26 -14.98 -42.93
C ALA A 2 1.87 -15.08 -44.34
N LEU A 3 1.78 -16.24 -44.98
CA LEU A 3 2.07 -16.43 -46.41
C LEU A 3 1.03 -15.68 -47.24
N SER A 4 1.43 -15.22 -48.43
CA SER A 4 0.46 -14.72 -49.39
C SER A 4 -0.36 -15.90 -49.95
N ASN A 5 -1.58 -15.62 -50.42
CA ASN A 5 -2.40 -16.63 -51.10
C ASN A 5 -1.66 -17.27 -52.28
N GLU A 6 -0.84 -16.49 -52.98
CA GLU A 6 -0.02 -16.96 -54.09
C GLU A 6 1.03 -17.97 -53.62
N ASP A 7 1.69 -17.71 -52.50
CA ASP A 7 2.69 -18.63 -51.93
C ASP A 7 2.04 -19.93 -51.44
N VAL A 8 0.87 -19.85 -50.82
CA VAL A 8 0.08 -21.03 -50.41
C VAL A 8 -0.25 -21.91 -51.63
N GLN A 9 -0.71 -21.30 -52.73
CA GLN A 9 -1.00 -22.06 -53.95
C GLN A 9 0.27 -22.63 -54.58
N ARG A 10 1.36 -21.87 -54.66
CA ARG A 10 2.63 -22.36 -55.21
C ARG A 10 3.17 -23.55 -54.42
N LEU A 11 3.01 -23.55 -53.10
CA LEU A 11 3.41 -24.66 -52.22
C LEU A 11 2.55 -25.91 -52.45
N ASN A 12 1.26 -25.77 -52.74
CA ASN A 12 0.41 -26.90 -53.11
C ASN A 12 0.83 -27.51 -54.45
N LEU A 13 1.39 -26.74 -55.38
CA LEU A 13 1.73 -27.21 -56.73
C LEU A 13 3.15 -27.81 -56.87
N ILE A 14 3.94 -27.92 -55.80
CA ILE A 14 5.32 -28.43 -55.89
C ILE A 14 5.39 -29.93 -56.23
N SER A 15 4.33 -30.69 -55.95
CA SER A 15 4.18 -32.10 -56.33
C SER A 15 2.71 -32.53 -56.25
N PRO A 16 2.30 -33.64 -56.91
CA PRO A 16 0.95 -34.18 -56.76
C PRO A 16 0.58 -34.45 -55.29
N ALA A 17 1.50 -35.04 -54.54
CA ALA A 17 1.31 -35.31 -53.12
C ALA A 17 1.15 -34.03 -52.28
N ALA A 18 1.88 -32.96 -52.60
CA ALA A 18 1.74 -31.68 -51.90
C ALA A 18 0.37 -31.03 -52.15
N ASN A 19 -0.19 -31.20 -53.34
CA ASN A 19 -1.53 -30.69 -53.67
C ASN A 19 -2.64 -31.49 -52.99
N ASP A 20 -2.49 -32.81 -52.94
CA ASP A 20 -3.43 -33.71 -52.27
C ASP A 20 -3.45 -33.48 -50.75
N LEU A 21 -2.27 -33.21 -50.17
CA LEU A 21 -2.12 -32.91 -48.75
C LEU A 21 -2.39 -31.45 -48.40
N LYS A 22 -2.60 -30.57 -49.39
CA LYS A 22 -2.77 -29.13 -49.17
C LYS A 22 -1.64 -28.52 -48.34
N LEU A 23 -0.42 -28.85 -48.73
CA LEU A 23 0.79 -28.52 -47.99
C LEU A 23 0.93 -27.01 -47.67
N GLY A 24 0.55 -26.13 -48.59
CA GLY A 24 0.55 -24.68 -48.37
C GLY A 24 -0.40 -24.22 -47.27
N GLU A 25 -1.59 -24.83 -47.18
CA GLU A 25 -2.60 -24.51 -46.14
C GLU A 25 -2.15 -25.02 -44.78
N ILE A 26 -1.57 -26.22 -44.73
CA ILE A 26 -0.96 -26.79 -43.52
C ILE A 26 0.15 -25.85 -43.03
N ILE A 27 1.10 -25.48 -43.90
CA ILE A 27 2.21 -24.59 -43.54
C ILE A 27 1.69 -23.23 -43.06
N GLN A 28 0.67 -22.67 -43.72
CA GLN A 28 0.04 -21.42 -43.30
C GLN A 28 -0.56 -21.53 -41.89
N SER A 29 -1.32 -22.59 -41.61
CA SER A 29 -1.92 -22.82 -40.29
C SER A 29 -0.87 -22.98 -39.18
N LEU A 30 0.26 -23.62 -39.47
CA LEU A 30 1.38 -23.76 -38.55
C LEU A 30 2.07 -22.42 -38.28
N LEU A 31 2.22 -21.58 -39.31
CA LEU A 31 2.79 -20.23 -39.17
C LEU A 31 1.87 -19.30 -38.36
N GLU A 32 0.55 -19.45 -38.49
CA GLU A 32 -0.44 -18.73 -37.69
C GLU A 32 -0.46 -19.21 -36.23
N ALA A 33 -0.44 -20.53 -36.03
CA ALA A 33 -0.42 -21.14 -34.70
C ALA A 33 0.88 -20.88 -33.93
N SER A 34 2.01 -20.73 -34.64
CA SER A 34 3.33 -20.48 -34.03
C SER A 34 3.71 -19.01 -33.91
N GLY A 35 2.99 -18.12 -34.60
CA GLY A 35 3.38 -16.71 -34.78
C GLY A 35 2.52 -15.68 -34.07
N GLY A 36 1.43 -16.08 -33.40
CA GLY A 36 0.58 -15.17 -32.63
C GLY A 36 1.14 -14.88 -31.23
N PRO A 37 0.78 -13.73 -30.62
CA PRO A 37 0.98 -13.57 -29.18
C PRO A 37 0.30 -14.73 -28.47
N VAL A 38 0.98 -15.33 -27.49
CA VAL A 38 0.37 -16.35 -26.64
C VAL A 38 -0.82 -15.70 -25.94
N GLU A 39 -2.02 -16.07 -26.37
CA GLU A 39 -3.23 -15.64 -25.71
C GLU A 39 -3.32 -16.39 -24.38
N ILE A 40 -3.31 -15.64 -23.28
CA ILE A 40 -3.53 -16.18 -21.94
C ILE A 40 -4.99 -15.89 -21.61
N PRO A 41 -5.89 -16.89 -21.62
CA PRO A 41 -7.28 -16.66 -21.30
C PRO A 41 -7.44 -16.14 -19.88
N ASP A 42 -8.45 -15.31 -19.66
CA ASP A 42 -8.74 -14.76 -18.34
C ASP A 42 -8.90 -15.87 -17.29
N GLY A 43 -8.25 -15.71 -16.15
CA GLY A 43 -8.27 -16.67 -15.04
C GLY A 43 -7.52 -17.99 -15.31
N SER A 44 -6.87 -18.16 -16.46
CA SER A 44 -6.14 -19.39 -16.77
C SER A 44 -4.87 -19.58 -15.93
N ILE A 45 -4.32 -18.53 -15.34
CA ILE A 45 -3.19 -18.60 -14.40
C ILE A 45 -3.73 -18.71 -12.98
N THR A 46 -3.69 -19.92 -12.43
CA THR A 46 -4.06 -20.22 -11.04
C THR A 46 -2.82 -20.26 -10.15
N THR A 47 -3.03 -20.32 -8.85
CA THR A 47 -1.95 -20.44 -7.85
C THR A 47 -1.07 -21.66 -8.07
N GLU A 48 -1.64 -22.80 -8.50
CA GLU A 48 -0.92 -24.06 -8.72
C GLU A 48 -0.01 -24.01 -9.95
N LYS A 49 -0.25 -23.06 -10.86
CA LYS A 49 0.58 -22.84 -12.06
C LYS A 49 1.76 -21.91 -11.78
N LEU A 50 1.78 -21.25 -10.63
CA LEU A 50 2.88 -20.40 -10.21
C LEU A 50 3.77 -21.17 -9.24
N ALA A 51 5.02 -21.39 -9.63
CA ALA A 51 6.00 -21.96 -8.72
C ALA A 51 6.27 -21.00 -7.54
N ASP A 52 6.67 -21.54 -6.40
CA ASP A 52 7.04 -20.74 -5.23
C ASP A 52 8.10 -19.69 -5.59
N ASN A 53 7.89 -18.45 -5.13
CA ASN A 53 8.76 -17.30 -5.40
C ASN A 53 8.94 -16.94 -6.90
N SER A 54 8.07 -17.44 -7.80
CA SER A 54 8.14 -17.08 -9.23
C SER A 54 7.73 -15.64 -9.53
N VAL A 55 6.88 -15.04 -8.69
CA VAL A 55 6.48 -13.63 -8.79
C VAL A 55 7.41 -12.79 -7.93
N LEU A 56 8.28 -12.02 -8.58
CA LEU A 56 9.25 -11.15 -7.92
C LEU A 56 8.76 -9.70 -7.92
N ASN A 57 9.40 -8.84 -7.11
CA ASN A 57 9.05 -7.41 -7.04
C ASN A 57 9.06 -6.72 -8.42
N ARG A 58 10.01 -7.07 -9.30
CA ARG A 58 10.08 -6.51 -10.67
C ARG A 58 8.90 -6.89 -11.56
N ASN A 59 8.14 -7.92 -11.20
CA ASN A 59 6.94 -8.35 -11.92
C ASN A 59 5.70 -7.55 -11.49
N ILE A 60 5.76 -6.86 -10.35
CA ILE A 60 4.67 -6.06 -9.80
C ILE A 60 4.92 -4.60 -10.17
N GLY A 61 4.15 -4.09 -11.14
CA GLY A 61 4.25 -2.68 -11.54
C GLY A 61 3.68 -1.72 -10.48
N ASP A 62 4.03 -0.45 -10.59
CA ASP A 62 3.53 0.60 -9.70
C ASP A 62 1.99 0.66 -9.70
N GLY A 63 1.39 0.69 -8.50
CA GLY A 63 -0.07 0.72 -8.33
C GLY A 63 -0.80 -0.60 -8.63
N SER A 64 -0.08 -1.68 -8.99
CA SER A 64 -0.72 -2.97 -9.29
C SER A 64 -1.37 -3.62 -8.05
N VAL A 65 -0.82 -3.36 -6.86
CA VAL A 65 -1.38 -3.82 -5.59
C VAL A 65 -2.33 -2.77 -5.06
N GLN A 66 -3.61 -3.11 -5.00
CA GLN A 66 -4.69 -2.28 -4.47
C GLN A 66 -5.16 -2.82 -3.11
N ASN A 67 -5.97 -2.05 -2.39
CA ASN A 67 -6.52 -2.45 -1.09
C ASN A 67 -7.24 -3.81 -1.13
N ARG A 68 -7.97 -4.11 -2.22
CA ARG A 68 -8.65 -5.40 -2.42
C ARG A 68 -7.70 -6.60 -2.50
N ASN A 69 -6.43 -6.38 -2.79
CA ASN A 69 -5.41 -7.43 -2.85
C ASN A 69 -4.79 -7.71 -1.48
N ILE A 70 -4.96 -6.80 -0.51
CA ILE A 70 -4.38 -6.91 0.84
C ILE A 70 -5.47 -7.40 1.79
N GLY A 71 -5.34 -8.65 2.23
CA GLY A 71 -6.28 -9.25 3.17
C GLY A 71 -6.17 -8.66 4.58
N THR A 72 -7.21 -8.87 5.38
CA THR A 72 -7.18 -8.55 6.81
C THR A 72 -6.04 -9.31 7.49
N GLY A 73 -5.18 -8.59 8.21
CA GLY A 73 -4.02 -9.16 8.90
C GLY A 73 -2.83 -9.51 8.01
N SER A 74 -2.89 -9.25 6.70
CA SER A 74 -1.75 -9.50 5.80
C SER A 74 -0.57 -8.56 6.04
N VAL A 75 -0.81 -7.36 6.60
CA VAL A 75 0.24 -6.43 7.01
C VAL A 75 0.49 -6.61 8.51
N GLN A 76 1.68 -7.09 8.84
CA GLN A 76 2.19 -7.33 10.18
C GLN A 76 3.20 -6.25 10.60
N GLU A 77 3.57 -6.24 11.88
CA GLU A 77 4.48 -5.25 12.45
C GLU A 77 5.84 -5.21 11.73
N ASN A 78 6.39 -6.37 11.39
CA ASN A 78 7.68 -6.48 10.67
C ASN A 78 7.62 -6.01 9.21
N ASN A 79 6.43 -5.82 8.63
CA ASN A 79 6.28 -5.22 7.30
C ASN A 79 6.42 -3.69 7.35
N LEU A 80 6.21 -3.08 8.52
CA LEU A 80 6.23 -1.63 8.70
C LEU A 80 7.63 -1.18 9.11
N GLY A 81 8.36 -0.60 8.16
CA GLY A 81 9.67 0.01 8.43
C GLY A 81 9.57 1.24 9.35
N ALA A 82 10.71 1.66 9.88
CA ALA A 82 10.79 2.88 10.69
C ALA A 82 10.19 4.08 9.95
N LYS A 83 9.36 4.87 10.66
CA LYS A 83 8.66 6.06 10.12
C LYS A 83 7.68 5.79 8.97
N SER A 84 7.35 4.54 8.66
CA SER A 84 6.37 4.19 7.63
C SER A 84 4.96 4.74 7.95
N VAL A 85 4.56 4.65 9.22
CA VAL A 85 3.34 5.26 9.75
C VAL A 85 3.69 6.62 10.39
N THR A 86 3.06 7.67 9.89
CA THR A 86 3.22 9.06 10.32
C THR A 86 1.91 9.54 10.97
N MET A 87 1.95 10.63 11.73
CA MET A 87 0.74 11.18 12.38
C MET A 87 -0.42 11.46 11.39
N THR A 88 -0.10 11.81 10.15
CA THR A 88 -1.09 12.02 9.08
C THR A 88 -1.82 10.74 8.64
N LYS A 89 -1.24 9.57 8.90
CA LYS A 89 -1.81 8.25 8.56
C LYS A 89 -2.59 7.64 9.72
N LEU A 90 -2.55 8.26 10.91
CA LEU A 90 -3.35 7.86 12.06
C LEU A 90 -4.77 8.44 11.95
N GLY A 91 -5.76 7.62 12.31
CA GLY A 91 -7.15 8.04 12.36
C GLY A 91 -7.40 9.07 13.45
N ASP A 92 -8.50 9.81 13.32
CA ASP A 92 -8.83 10.92 14.22
C ASP A 92 -9.12 10.46 15.65
N ASP A 93 -9.63 9.23 15.83
CA ASP A 93 -9.81 8.63 17.16
C ASP A 93 -8.50 8.54 17.95
N VAL A 94 -7.41 8.13 17.27
CA VAL A 94 -6.07 8.04 17.89
C VAL A 94 -5.56 9.43 18.25
N LYS A 95 -5.75 10.42 17.37
CA LYS A 95 -5.35 11.80 17.64
C LYS A 95 -6.11 12.38 18.83
N SER A 96 -7.44 12.21 18.86
CA SER A 96 -8.29 12.69 19.95
C SER A 96 -7.90 12.06 21.30
N ALA A 97 -7.64 10.75 21.32
CA ALA A 97 -7.17 10.06 22.51
C ALA A 97 -5.80 10.56 23.00
N LEU A 98 -4.93 10.98 22.07
CA LEU A 98 -3.61 11.51 22.37
C LEU A 98 -3.67 12.97 22.84
N ASP A 99 -4.51 13.81 22.24
CA ASP A 99 -4.62 15.23 22.57
C ASP A 99 -4.97 15.45 24.05
N GLY A 100 -5.89 14.65 24.60
CA GLY A 100 -6.23 14.70 26.03
C GLY A 100 -5.11 14.24 26.97
N LYS A 101 -4.08 13.54 26.46
CA LYS A 101 -2.90 13.12 27.23
C LYS A 101 -1.71 14.08 27.06
N LEU A 102 -1.73 14.92 26.02
CA LEU A 102 -0.65 15.86 25.70
C LEU A 102 -0.85 17.24 26.34
N THR A 103 -2.00 17.50 26.95
CA THR A 103 -2.25 18.75 27.68
C THR A 103 -1.52 18.75 29.02
N ALA A 104 -0.32 19.33 29.04
CA ALA A 104 0.33 19.71 30.30
C ALA A 104 -0.28 21.02 30.80
N THR A 105 -0.97 21.00 31.95
CA THR A 105 -1.50 22.23 32.55
C THR A 105 -0.44 22.89 33.43
N LYS A 106 -0.21 24.18 33.24
CA LYS A 106 0.73 24.98 34.05
C LYS A 106 -0.02 26.10 34.75
N ALA A 107 0.24 26.28 36.05
CA ALA A 107 -0.29 27.44 36.78
C ALA A 107 0.35 28.76 36.31
N ALA A 108 -0.39 29.85 36.45
CA ALA A 108 0.13 31.19 36.22
C ALA A 108 1.34 31.47 37.13
N THR A 109 2.28 32.30 36.66
CA THR A 109 3.50 32.65 37.41
C THR A 109 3.16 33.19 38.80
N GLN A 110 3.87 32.69 39.82
CA GLN A 110 3.83 33.19 41.20
C GLN A 110 5.16 33.85 41.52
N ALA A 111 5.12 35.10 41.99
CA ALA A 111 6.31 35.78 42.48
C ALA A 111 6.73 35.19 43.83
N ASN A 112 8.02 35.27 44.15
CA ASN A 112 8.52 34.92 45.48
C ASN A 112 7.89 35.84 46.54
N SER A 113 7.55 35.29 47.70
CA SER A 113 7.01 36.09 48.79
C SER A 113 8.06 37.07 49.32
N THR A 114 7.62 38.31 49.54
CA THR A 114 8.40 39.35 50.23
C THR A 114 7.75 39.78 51.55
N ALA A 115 6.80 38.98 52.05
CA ALA A 115 6.08 39.27 53.28
C ALA A 115 7.02 39.22 54.49
N ALA A 116 6.92 40.23 55.36
CA ALA A 116 7.67 40.31 56.61
C ALA A 116 6.86 39.84 57.83
N ASP A 117 5.58 39.51 57.64
CA ASP A 117 4.65 39.10 58.67
C ASP A 117 3.81 37.89 58.24
N VAL A 118 3.06 37.34 59.19
CA VAL A 118 2.24 36.13 59.00
C VAL A 118 1.06 36.40 58.05
N ASP A 119 0.49 37.60 58.07
CA ASP A 119 -0.69 37.89 57.27
C ASP A 119 -0.34 38.09 55.79
N GLY A 120 0.81 38.69 55.48
CA GLY A 120 1.37 38.71 54.13
C GLY A 120 1.71 37.31 53.61
N LEU A 121 2.29 36.44 54.46
CA LEU A 121 2.56 35.05 54.07
C LEU A 121 1.28 34.28 53.74
N LYS A 122 0.21 34.48 54.52
CA LYS A 122 -1.11 33.89 54.23
C LYS A 122 -1.67 34.40 52.90
N ALA A 123 -1.53 35.70 52.62
CA ALA A 123 -2.01 36.29 51.37
C ALA A 123 -1.29 35.68 50.15
N ASP A 124 0.05 35.60 50.19
CA ASP A 124 0.86 35.03 49.11
C ASP A 124 0.58 33.53 48.91
N PHE A 125 0.45 32.77 50.00
CA PHE A 125 0.11 31.36 49.93
C PHE A 125 -1.28 31.13 49.34
N ASN A 126 -2.28 31.91 49.76
CA ASN A 126 -3.63 31.82 49.22
C ASN A 126 -3.68 32.23 47.73
N ALA A 127 -2.84 33.18 47.30
CA ALA A 127 -2.70 33.53 45.88
C ALA A 127 -2.11 32.39 45.04
N LEU A 128 -1.11 31.67 45.55
CA LEU A 128 -0.57 30.47 44.91
C LEU A 128 -1.65 29.38 44.81
N LEU A 129 -2.36 29.11 45.91
CA LEU A 129 -3.44 28.12 45.93
C LEU A 129 -4.52 28.45 44.90
N ALA A 130 -4.93 29.71 44.80
CA ALA A 130 -5.89 30.15 43.78
C ALA A 130 -5.38 29.89 42.35
N LYS A 131 -4.09 30.14 42.07
CA LYS A 131 -3.50 29.86 40.75
C LYS A 131 -3.45 28.37 40.43
N LEU A 132 -3.14 27.52 41.40
CA LEU A 132 -3.13 26.07 41.23
C LEU A 132 -4.54 25.51 41.00
N LYS A 133 -5.55 26.02 41.71
CA LYS A 133 -6.97 25.66 41.50
C LYS A 133 -7.48 26.11 40.13
N THR A 134 -7.21 27.35 39.73
CA THR A 134 -7.56 27.86 38.39
C THR A 134 -6.91 27.04 37.28
N ALA A 135 -5.70 26.53 37.52
CA ALA A 135 -5.01 25.63 36.60
C ALA A 135 -5.49 24.16 36.69
N GLY A 136 -6.48 23.84 37.52
CA GLY A 136 -6.96 22.47 37.69
C GLY A 136 -5.90 21.49 38.23
N LEU A 137 -4.83 22.00 38.86
CA LEU A 137 -3.74 21.19 39.41
C LEU A 137 -4.03 20.70 40.83
N MET A 138 -5.04 21.25 41.50
CA MET A 138 -5.54 20.80 42.81
C MET A 138 -6.98 21.25 43.04
N SER A 139 -7.69 20.58 43.95
CA SER A 139 -9.06 20.90 44.37
C SER A 139 -9.15 21.80 45.60
#